data_AF-A0A9D4DME1-F1
#
_entry.id   AF-A0A9D4DME1-F1
#
_cell.length_a   1.000
_cell.length_b   1.000
_cell.length_c   1.000
_cell.angle_alpha   90.00
_cell.angle_beta   90.00
_cell.angle_gamma   90.00
#
_symmetry.space_group_name_H-M   'P 1'
#
loop_
_entity.id
_entity.type
_entity.pdbx_description
1 polymer ?
#
loop_
_entity_poly.entity_id
_entity_poly.type
_entity_poly.pdbx_seq_one_letter_code
_entity_poly.pdbx_strand_id
1 'polypeptide(L)'
;MSSKKDQMTLEQCFDLLKQKQVAIQELAFHSNQLGVQQQLDSLRELTKDFKSLKRKVDEFKKSKKPLQDAPALEVEYALLEDQALQKKRCLESVLYVCEVENVLQNAQTEFEERGLYLVERRGVFDSMYRPEHMETSARMHRDCVYTMRRSWAWLGIVSRCMEVHLANAAEYHQYFHEAQYLYEDMQQYLAWLNSENMRQRVETLEPSTIIKHIRDVTNRLHDYESRVERLSGRSADVYPIHLRKEVEEFGIKGRALVDYKHNEVSLKEGDECIVLNNTDGEVWQIRCSDSTETEVPGIVLVIPPPDKLAYDEAQRAKDQLQINWDTSVQRLRTQLTQYLTASAEDTTVKEVST
;
A
#
# COMPACT_ATOMS: atom_id res chain seq x y z
N MET A 1 -58.33 -7.33 -18.61
CA MET A 1 -57.53 -7.81 -17.47
C MET A 1 -56.07 -7.54 -17.77
N SER A 2 -55.60 -6.32 -17.50
CA SER A 2 -54.21 -5.94 -17.71
C SER A 2 -53.40 -6.42 -16.50
N SER A 3 -52.45 -7.31 -16.74
CA SER A 3 -51.56 -7.86 -15.73
C SER A 3 -50.86 -6.73 -14.97
N LYS A 4 -51.06 -6.67 -13.64
CA LYS A 4 -50.22 -5.91 -12.71
C LYS A 4 -48.80 -6.49 -12.80
N LYS A 5 -48.05 -6.07 -13.82
CA LYS A 5 -46.61 -6.35 -13.92
C LYS A 5 -45.94 -5.75 -12.70
N ASP A 6 -45.17 -6.59 -12.00
CA ASP A 6 -44.36 -6.30 -10.82
C ASP A 6 -43.70 -4.92 -10.86
N GLN A 7 -44.36 -3.91 -10.32
CA GLN A 7 -43.73 -2.62 -10.02
C GLN A 7 -43.04 -2.77 -8.68
N MET A 8 -41.70 -2.86 -8.72
CA MET A 8 -40.84 -2.78 -7.55
C MET A 8 -41.22 -1.53 -6.76
N THR A 9 -41.45 -1.67 -5.46
CA THR A 9 -41.80 -0.56 -4.58
C THR A 9 -40.56 0.26 -4.19
N LEU A 10 -40.78 1.46 -3.64
CA LEU A 10 -39.68 2.31 -3.16
C LEU A 10 -38.87 1.63 -2.06
N GLU A 11 -39.54 1.00 -1.09
CA GLU A 11 -38.94 0.27 0.02
C GLU A 11 -38.10 -0.93 -0.47
N GLN A 12 -38.65 -1.72 -1.40
CA GLN A 12 -37.90 -2.79 -2.06
C GLN A 12 -36.66 -2.29 -2.82
N CYS A 13 -36.71 -1.06 -3.37
CA CYS A 13 -35.54 -0.45 -4.01
C CYS A 13 -34.46 -0.11 -2.99
N PHE A 14 -34.83 0.47 -1.85
CA PHE A 14 -33.90 0.76 -0.75
C PHE A 14 -33.24 -0.50 -0.21
N ASP A 15 -34.03 -1.53 0.08
CA ASP A 15 -33.52 -2.80 0.61
C ASP A 15 -32.55 -3.45 -0.36
N LEU A 16 -32.86 -3.42 -1.66
CA LEU A 16 -31.98 -3.96 -2.69
C LEU A 16 -30.67 -3.17 -2.80
N LEU A 17 -30.70 -1.83 -2.70
CA LEU A 17 -29.49 -1.02 -2.68
C LEU A 17 -28.62 -1.36 -1.47
N LYS A 18 -29.21 -1.43 -0.27
CA LYS A 18 -28.50 -1.81 0.96
C LYS A 18 -27.92 -3.23 0.88
N GLN A 19 -28.67 -4.18 0.34
CA GLN A 19 -28.18 -5.54 0.12
C GLN A 19 -26.96 -5.56 -0.83
N LYS A 20 -26.99 -4.76 -1.90
CA LYS A 20 -25.86 -4.64 -2.83
C LYS A 20 -24.66 -3.92 -2.19
N GLN A 21 -24.89 -2.92 -1.32
CA GLN A 21 -23.83 -2.28 -0.54
C GLN A 21 -23.11 -3.31 0.35
N VAL A 22 -23.87 -4.11 1.12
CA VAL A 22 -23.33 -5.20 1.95
C VAL A 22 -22.54 -6.19 1.11
N ALA A 23 -23.08 -6.63 -0.03
CA ALA A 23 -22.39 -7.57 -0.92
C ALA A 23 -21.04 -7.02 -1.44
N ILE A 24 -20.94 -5.72 -1.74
CA ILE A 24 -19.67 -5.09 -2.15
C ILE A 24 -18.68 -5.03 -0.97
N GLN A 25 -19.16 -4.71 0.23
CA GLN A 25 -18.33 -4.65 1.43
C GLN A 25 -17.75 -6.03 1.78
N GLU A 26 -18.55 -7.09 1.64
CA GLU A 26 -18.20 -8.48 1.96
C GLU A 26 -17.26 -9.15 0.96
N LEU A 27 -17.04 -8.59 -0.24
CA LEU A 27 -16.04 -9.14 -1.17
C LEU A 27 -14.68 -9.25 -0.48
N ALA A 28 -14.05 -10.41 -0.57
CA ALA A 28 -12.81 -10.68 0.15
C ALA A 28 -11.62 -9.96 -0.50
N PHE A 29 -10.60 -9.64 0.30
CA PHE A 29 -9.27 -9.36 -0.21
C PHE A 29 -8.44 -10.64 -0.12
N HIS A 30 -7.98 -11.14 -1.27
CA HIS A 30 -7.07 -12.28 -1.34
C HIS A 30 -5.63 -11.80 -1.51
N SER A 31 -4.67 -12.65 -1.17
CA SER A 31 -3.23 -12.35 -1.26
C SER A 31 -2.54 -12.94 -2.49
N ASN A 32 -3.30 -13.58 -3.40
CA ASN A 32 -2.79 -14.18 -4.62
C ASN A 32 -3.55 -13.66 -5.84
N GLN A 33 -2.89 -13.65 -6.99
CA GLN A 33 -3.41 -13.04 -8.21
C GLN A 33 -4.75 -13.65 -8.65
N LEU A 34 -4.85 -14.98 -8.63
CA LEU A 34 -6.07 -15.69 -9.04
C LEU A 34 -7.27 -15.25 -8.18
N GLY A 35 -7.10 -15.25 -6.87
CA GLY A 35 -8.14 -14.84 -5.92
C GLY A 35 -8.56 -13.39 -6.13
N VAL A 36 -7.61 -12.47 -6.29
CA VAL A 36 -7.91 -11.04 -6.49
C VAL A 36 -8.64 -10.82 -7.82
N GLN A 37 -8.21 -11.49 -8.90
CA GLN A 37 -8.86 -11.41 -10.21
C GLN A 37 -10.32 -11.89 -10.16
N GLN A 38 -10.58 -12.99 -9.46
CA GLN A 38 -11.95 -13.49 -9.25
C GLN A 38 -12.84 -12.49 -8.50
N GLN A 39 -12.30 -11.76 -7.53
CA GLN A 39 -13.05 -10.74 -6.79
C GLN A 39 -13.31 -9.50 -7.66
N LEU A 40 -12.35 -9.11 -8.52
CA LEU A 40 -12.56 -8.03 -9.50
C LEU A 40 -13.66 -8.39 -10.49
N ASP A 41 -13.69 -9.63 -10.98
CA ASP A 41 -14.74 -10.09 -11.89
C ASP A 41 -16.10 -10.16 -11.19
N SER A 42 -16.14 -10.63 -9.94
CA SER A 42 -17.35 -10.60 -9.11
C SER A 42 -17.87 -9.17 -8.90
N LEU A 43 -16.97 -8.23 -8.61
CA LEU A 43 -17.32 -6.80 -8.47
C LEU A 43 -17.80 -6.19 -9.78
N ARG A 44 -17.21 -6.57 -10.93
CA ARG A 44 -17.66 -6.13 -12.25
C ARG A 44 -19.08 -6.57 -12.53
N GLU A 45 -19.43 -7.81 -12.22
CA GLU A 45 -20.81 -8.32 -12.36
C GLU A 45 -21.78 -7.61 -11.40
N LEU A 46 -21.42 -7.45 -10.12
CA LEU A 46 -22.22 -6.67 -9.15
C LEU A 46 -22.45 -5.23 -9.63
N THR A 47 -21.43 -4.61 -10.23
CA THR A 47 -21.52 -3.25 -10.76
C THR A 47 -22.43 -3.15 -11.98
N LYS A 48 -22.41 -4.15 -12.87
CA LYS A 48 -23.36 -4.23 -13.99
C LYS A 48 -24.80 -4.38 -13.47
N ASP A 49 -24.99 -5.24 -12.48
CA ASP A 49 -26.29 -5.50 -11.87
C ASP A 49 -26.91 -4.22 -11.31
N PHE A 50 -26.21 -3.52 -10.42
CA PHE A 50 -26.83 -2.36 -9.77
C PHE A 50 -26.94 -1.14 -10.69
N LYS A 51 -26.08 -1.00 -11.72
CA LYS A 51 -26.25 0.06 -12.74
C LYS A 51 -27.60 -0.02 -13.46
N SER A 52 -28.17 -1.22 -13.55
CA SER A 52 -29.53 -1.39 -14.09
C SER A 52 -30.61 -0.75 -13.20
N LEU A 53 -30.35 -0.57 -11.90
CA LEU A 53 -31.26 0.05 -10.93
C LEU A 53 -31.33 1.57 -11.08
N LYS A 54 -30.33 2.22 -11.69
CA LYS A 54 -30.30 3.68 -11.89
C LYS A 54 -31.57 4.20 -12.56
N ARG A 55 -32.05 3.49 -13.58
CA ARG A 55 -33.30 3.85 -14.30
C ARG A 55 -34.50 3.88 -13.35
N LYS A 56 -34.60 2.91 -12.43
CA LYS A 56 -35.70 2.83 -11.46
C LYS A 56 -35.59 3.94 -10.41
N VAL A 57 -34.39 4.26 -9.94
CA VAL A 57 -34.15 5.40 -9.04
C VAL A 57 -34.59 6.72 -9.71
N ASP A 58 -34.26 6.90 -10.99
CA ASP A 58 -34.65 8.08 -11.76
C ASP A 58 -36.17 8.14 -12.03
N GLU A 59 -36.85 7.00 -12.17
CA GLU A 59 -38.30 6.91 -12.32
C GLU A 59 -39.04 7.35 -11.05
N PHE A 60 -38.59 6.90 -9.86
CA PHE A 60 -39.18 7.33 -8.59
C PHE A 60 -39.05 8.84 -8.36
N LYS A 61 -37.91 9.42 -8.76
CA LYS A 61 -37.66 10.87 -8.74
C LYS A 61 -38.62 11.66 -9.61
N LYS A 62 -38.91 11.17 -10.81
CA LYS A 62 -39.77 11.86 -11.81
C LYS A 62 -41.27 11.65 -11.57
N SER A 63 -41.66 10.88 -10.56
CA SER A 63 -43.07 10.59 -10.31
C SER A 63 -43.87 11.85 -9.93
N LYS A 64 -45.13 11.94 -10.39
CA LYS A 64 -46.00 13.12 -10.25
C LYS A 64 -46.28 13.56 -8.80
N LYS A 65 -46.02 12.70 -7.82
CA LYS A 65 -45.99 13.02 -6.39
C LYS A 65 -44.60 12.65 -5.89
N PRO A 66 -43.66 13.60 -5.74
CA PRO A 66 -42.36 13.28 -5.18
C PRO A 66 -42.58 12.68 -3.79
N LEU A 67 -42.23 11.40 -3.65
CA LEU A 67 -42.18 10.73 -2.35
C LEU A 67 -41.12 11.45 -1.50
N GLN A 68 -41.42 11.69 -0.22
CA GLN A 68 -40.53 12.41 0.70
C GLN A 68 -39.12 11.80 0.75
N ASP A 69 -39.01 10.49 0.54
CA ASP A 69 -37.77 9.72 0.61
C ASP A 69 -37.04 9.57 -0.75
N ALA A 70 -37.58 10.13 -1.84
CA ALA A 70 -36.94 10.03 -3.16
C ALA A 70 -35.51 10.65 -3.22
N PRO A 71 -35.23 11.79 -2.56
CA PRO A 71 -33.86 12.32 -2.46
C PRO A 71 -32.91 11.38 -1.68
N ALA A 72 -33.41 10.71 -0.63
CA ALA A 72 -32.61 9.77 0.15
C ALA A 72 -32.20 8.55 -0.69
N LEU A 73 -33.06 8.09 -1.61
CA LEU A 73 -32.75 6.98 -2.51
C LEU A 73 -31.60 7.31 -3.48
N GLU A 74 -31.52 8.57 -3.95
CA GLU A 74 -30.43 9.05 -4.81
C GLU A 74 -29.10 9.06 -4.06
N VAL A 75 -29.12 9.46 -2.79
CA VAL A 75 -27.95 9.40 -1.91
C VAL A 75 -27.50 7.96 -1.68
N GLU A 76 -28.42 7.03 -1.42
CA GLU A 76 -28.08 5.60 -1.24
C GLU A 76 -27.51 4.95 -2.51
N TYR A 77 -28.01 5.34 -3.68
CA TYR A 77 -27.46 4.89 -4.95
C TYR A 77 -26.07 5.48 -5.21
N ALA A 78 -25.85 6.77 -4.93
CA ALA A 78 -24.53 7.39 -5.04
C ALA A 78 -23.52 6.74 -4.09
N LEU A 79 -23.93 6.45 -2.85
CA LEU A 79 -23.10 5.73 -1.88
C LEU A 79 -22.71 4.33 -2.39
N LEU A 80 -23.63 3.62 -3.04
CA LEU A 80 -23.34 2.32 -3.64
C LEU A 80 -22.30 2.44 -4.79
N GLU A 81 -22.41 3.48 -5.62
CA GLU A 81 -21.42 3.76 -6.68
C GLU A 81 -20.04 4.07 -6.10
N ASP A 82 -19.98 4.89 -5.05
CA ASP A 82 -18.74 5.26 -4.37
C ASP A 82 -18.08 4.03 -3.72
N GLN A 83 -18.86 3.19 -3.03
CA GLN A 83 -18.36 1.94 -2.45
C GLN A 83 -17.83 0.97 -3.51
N ALA A 84 -18.53 0.82 -4.63
CA ALA A 84 -18.09 -0.02 -5.74
C ALA A 84 -16.75 0.48 -6.30
N LEU A 85 -16.62 1.80 -6.50
CA LEU A 85 -15.39 2.41 -7.01
C LEU A 85 -14.23 2.26 -6.01
N GLN A 86 -14.49 2.48 -4.73
CA GLN A 86 -13.49 2.31 -3.67
C GLN A 86 -13.01 0.87 -3.62
N LYS A 87 -13.93 -0.11 -3.57
CA LYS A 87 -13.60 -1.53 -3.54
C LYS A 87 -12.79 -1.96 -4.76
N LYS A 88 -13.16 -1.46 -5.94
CA LYS A 88 -12.44 -1.69 -7.20
C LYS A 88 -10.99 -1.20 -7.10
N ARG A 89 -10.79 0.05 -6.68
CA ARG A 89 -9.44 0.63 -6.54
C ARG A 89 -8.58 -0.16 -5.56
N CYS A 90 -9.14 -0.57 -4.42
CA CYS A 90 -8.41 -1.42 -3.46
C CYS A 90 -8.01 -2.76 -4.09
N LEU A 91 -8.92 -3.44 -4.79
CA LEU A 91 -8.60 -4.71 -5.45
C LEU A 91 -7.56 -4.53 -6.57
N GLU A 92 -7.62 -3.44 -7.34
CA GLU A 92 -6.61 -3.13 -8.37
C GLU A 92 -5.23 -2.87 -7.75
N SER A 93 -5.16 -2.17 -6.61
CA SER A 93 -3.91 -1.99 -5.87
C SER A 93 -3.32 -3.31 -5.35
N VAL A 94 -4.16 -4.21 -4.84
CA VAL A 94 -3.70 -5.55 -4.42
C VAL A 94 -3.25 -6.38 -5.63
N LEU A 95 -4.01 -6.33 -6.73
CA LEU A 95 -3.66 -7.04 -7.97
C LEU A 95 -2.28 -6.63 -8.49
N TYR A 96 -1.98 -5.33 -8.48
CA TYR A 96 -0.69 -4.81 -8.93
C TYR A 96 0.51 -5.46 -8.21
N VAL A 97 0.37 -5.74 -6.91
CA VAL A 97 1.40 -6.47 -6.14
C VAL A 97 1.39 -7.96 -6.48
N CYS A 98 0.21 -8.58 -6.54
CA CYS A 98 0.08 -10.01 -6.85
C CYS A 98 0.55 -10.37 -8.27
N GLU A 99 0.54 -9.44 -9.22
CA GLU A 99 1.04 -9.68 -10.59
C GLU A 99 2.54 -10.04 -10.63
N VAL A 100 3.30 -9.69 -9.59
CA VAL A 100 4.69 -10.12 -9.40
C VAL A 100 4.81 -11.64 -9.29
N GLU A 101 3.75 -12.34 -8.84
CA GLU A 101 3.71 -13.81 -8.78
C GLU A 101 4.00 -14.45 -10.14
N ASN A 102 3.52 -13.85 -11.24
CA ASN A 102 3.79 -14.36 -12.59
C ASN A 102 5.27 -14.38 -12.92
N VAL A 103 6.01 -13.35 -12.49
CA VAL A 103 7.45 -13.25 -12.74
C VAL A 103 8.19 -14.37 -12.02
N LEU A 104 7.79 -14.69 -10.79
CA LEU A 104 8.36 -15.79 -10.00
C LEU A 104 8.01 -17.16 -10.58
N GLN A 105 6.78 -17.35 -11.07
CA GLN A 105 6.37 -18.57 -11.75
C GLN A 105 7.13 -18.78 -13.07
N ASN A 106 7.35 -17.71 -13.83
CA ASN A 106 8.18 -17.77 -15.04
C ASN A 106 9.62 -18.17 -14.69
N ALA A 107 10.21 -17.60 -13.63
CA ALA A 107 11.54 -17.98 -13.18
C ALA A 107 11.62 -19.46 -12.78
N GLN A 108 10.61 -19.99 -12.07
CA GLN A 108 10.54 -21.41 -11.72
C GLN A 108 10.47 -22.31 -12.97
N THR A 109 9.64 -21.96 -13.95
CA THR A 109 9.57 -22.67 -15.24
C THR A 109 10.93 -22.68 -15.94
N GLU A 110 11.61 -21.53 -16.00
CA GLU A 110 12.93 -21.37 -16.61
C GLU A 110 14.03 -22.21 -15.92
N PHE A 111 13.92 -22.44 -14.60
CA PHE A 111 14.82 -23.32 -13.87
C PHE A 111 14.61 -24.79 -14.25
N GLU A 112 13.35 -25.23 -14.32
CA GLU A 112 12.98 -26.60 -14.67
C GLU A 112 13.37 -26.93 -16.10
N GLU A 113 13.05 -26.05 -17.06
CA GLU A 113 13.37 -26.24 -18.47
C GLU A 113 14.89 -26.36 -18.70
N ARG A 114 15.70 -25.49 -18.08
CA ARG A 114 17.17 -25.58 -18.17
C ARG A 114 17.69 -26.84 -17.51
N GLY A 115 17.12 -27.24 -16.37
CA GLY A 115 17.49 -28.48 -15.69
C GLY A 115 17.25 -29.71 -16.57
N LEU A 116 16.05 -29.83 -17.14
CA LEU A 116 15.68 -30.91 -18.05
C LEU A 116 16.53 -30.91 -19.32
N TYR A 117 16.69 -29.74 -19.95
CA TYR A 117 17.51 -29.59 -21.15
C TYR A 117 18.94 -30.09 -20.96
N LEU A 118 19.58 -29.76 -19.84
CA LEU A 118 20.96 -30.17 -19.55
C LEU A 118 21.10 -31.69 -19.35
N VAL A 119 20.04 -32.37 -18.90
CA VAL A 119 20.01 -33.84 -18.74
C VAL A 119 19.72 -34.54 -20.07
N GLU A 120 18.79 -34.00 -20.87
CA GLU A 120 18.36 -34.58 -22.15
C GLU A 120 19.39 -34.41 -23.27
N ARG A 121 20.33 -33.47 -23.11
CA ARG A 121 21.36 -33.21 -24.10
C ARG A 121 22.24 -34.45 -24.31
N ARG A 122 22.20 -35.03 -25.53
CA ARG A 122 23.06 -36.15 -25.94
C ARG A 122 24.53 -35.85 -25.60
N GLY A 123 25.26 -36.90 -25.19
CA GLY A 123 26.64 -36.87 -24.72
C GLY A 123 27.54 -35.89 -25.47
N VAL A 124 27.57 -34.64 -24.98
CA VAL A 124 28.26 -33.50 -25.62
C VAL A 124 29.75 -33.79 -25.79
N PHE A 125 30.27 -34.62 -24.90
CA PHE A 125 31.69 -34.92 -24.83
C PHE A 125 32.02 -36.28 -25.48
N ASP A 126 31.06 -37.20 -25.60
CA ASP A 126 31.29 -38.55 -26.15
C ASP A 126 31.79 -38.51 -27.60
N SER A 127 31.32 -37.55 -28.40
CA SER A 127 31.78 -37.34 -29.78
C SER A 127 33.10 -36.58 -29.90
N MET A 128 33.63 -36.02 -28.79
CA MET A 128 34.80 -35.14 -28.76
C MET A 128 36.04 -35.77 -28.13
N TYR A 129 35.91 -36.93 -27.47
CA TYR A 129 37.05 -37.65 -26.92
C TYR A 129 37.89 -38.29 -28.03
N ARG A 130 39.14 -37.83 -28.16
CA ARG A 130 40.17 -38.51 -28.97
C ARG A 130 41.12 -39.27 -28.03
N PRO A 131 41.55 -40.50 -28.37
CA PRO A 131 42.44 -41.29 -27.51
C PRO A 131 43.71 -40.52 -27.11
N GLU A 132 44.30 -39.75 -28.03
CA GLU A 132 45.53 -38.98 -27.85
C GLU A 132 45.42 -37.81 -26.85
N HIS A 133 44.19 -37.37 -26.52
CA HIS A 133 43.93 -36.23 -25.64
C HIS A 133 42.94 -36.55 -24.53
N MET A 134 42.76 -37.83 -24.21
CA MET A 134 41.72 -38.32 -23.30
C MET A 134 41.78 -37.64 -21.92
N GLU A 135 42.98 -37.47 -21.34
CA GLU A 135 43.15 -36.85 -20.03
C GLU A 135 42.76 -35.37 -20.02
N THR A 136 43.17 -34.62 -21.05
CA THR A 136 42.86 -33.19 -21.20
C THR A 136 41.35 -32.98 -21.39
N SER A 137 40.72 -33.77 -22.27
CA SER A 137 39.27 -33.72 -22.47
C SER A 137 38.50 -34.09 -21.20
N ALA A 138 38.94 -35.11 -20.45
CA ALA A 138 38.31 -35.51 -19.20
C ALA A 138 38.44 -34.42 -18.12
N ARG A 139 39.59 -33.73 -18.07
CA ARG A 139 39.76 -32.58 -17.18
C ARG A 139 38.81 -31.44 -17.55
N MET A 140 38.75 -31.05 -18.82
CA MET A 140 37.84 -30.00 -19.29
C MET A 140 36.37 -30.34 -18.99
N HIS A 141 35.98 -31.60 -19.18
CA HIS A 141 34.64 -32.07 -18.83
C HIS A 141 34.36 -31.92 -17.33
N ARG A 142 35.28 -32.36 -16.46
CA ARG A 142 35.15 -32.16 -15.00
C ARG A 142 35.06 -30.68 -14.62
N ASP A 143 35.91 -29.83 -15.18
CA ASP A 143 35.92 -28.39 -14.90
C ASP A 143 34.59 -27.74 -15.33
N CYS A 144 34.03 -28.17 -16.47
CA CYS A 144 32.70 -27.75 -16.94
C CYS A 144 31.59 -28.19 -15.96
N VAL A 145 31.59 -29.44 -15.50
CA VAL A 145 30.64 -29.95 -14.50
C VAL A 145 30.73 -29.18 -13.18
N TYR A 146 31.93 -28.92 -12.67
CA TYR A 146 32.11 -28.11 -11.47
C TYR A 146 31.62 -26.67 -11.65
N THR A 147 31.88 -26.07 -12.81
CA THR A 147 31.42 -24.72 -13.11
C THR A 147 29.90 -24.65 -13.21
N MET A 148 29.25 -25.61 -13.88
CA MET A 148 27.79 -25.70 -13.92
C MET A 148 27.19 -25.79 -12.52
N ARG A 149 27.74 -26.65 -11.65
CA ARG A 149 27.30 -26.74 -10.24
C ARG A 149 27.42 -25.40 -9.51
N ARG A 150 28.52 -24.67 -9.71
CA ARG A 150 28.72 -23.34 -9.12
C ARG A 150 27.74 -22.31 -9.68
N SER A 151 27.41 -22.36 -10.97
CA SER A 151 26.41 -21.48 -11.59
C SER A 151 25.02 -21.69 -10.99
N TRP A 152 24.61 -22.95 -10.78
CA TRP A 152 23.35 -23.25 -10.08
C TRP A 152 23.34 -22.77 -8.63
N ALA A 153 24.46 -22.95 -7.92
CA ALA A 153 24.61 -22.41 -6.55
C ALA A 153 24.53 -20.87 -6.53
N TRP A 154 25.09 -20.20 -7.53
CA TRP A 154 25.00 -18.74 -7.68
C TRP A 154 23.56 -18.27 -7.88
N LEU A 155 22.75 -18.98 -8.66
CA LEU A 155 21.32 -18.64 -8.81
C LEU A 155 20.57 -18.69 -7.47
N GLY A 156 20.90 -19.65 -6.58
CA GLY A 156 20.34 -19.68 -5.23
C GLY A 156 20.73 -18.46 -4.38
N ILE A 157 21.95 -17.94 -4.54
CA ILE A 157 22.40 -16.70 -3.89
C ILE A 157 21.62 -15.50 -4.45
N VAL A 158 21.45 -15.43 -5.77
CA VAL A 158 20.67 -14.36 -6.42
C VAL A 158 19.20 -14.38 -5.97
N SER A 159 18.59 -15.56 -5.81
CA SER A 159 17.24 -15.70 -5.25
C SER A 159 17.14 -15.13 -3.84
N ARG A 160 18.15 -15.36 -2.98
CA ARG A 160 18.19 -14.76 -1.63
C ARG A 160 18.30 -13.24 -1.66
N CYS A 161 19.08 -12.67 -2.58
CA CYS A 161 19.10 -11.22 -2.79
C CYS A 161 17.71 -10.70 -3.20
N MET A 162 17.01 -11.44 -4.07
CA MET A 162 15.65 -11.08 -4.49
C MET A 162 14.66 -11.04 -3.32
N GLU A 163 14.75 -11.99 -2.38
CA GLU A 163 13.92 -11.99 -1.15
C GLU A 163 14.12 -10.71 -0.32
N VAL A 164 15.36 -10.23 -0.19
CA VAL A 164 15.67 -8.97 0.49
C VAL A 164 15.07 -7.78 -0.27
N HIS A 165 15.21 -7.73 -1.59
CA HIS A 165 14.61 -6.66 -2.40
C HIS A 165 13.08 -6.65 -2.32
N LEU A 166 12.45 -7.83 -2.29
CA LEU A 166 11.01 -7.98 -2.11
C LEU A 166 10.57 -7.44 -0.74
N ALA A 167 11.28 -7.80 0.34
CA ALA A 167 10.99 -7.30 1.68
C ALA A 167 11.14 -5.77 1.76
N ASN A 168 12.22 -5.23 1.19
CA ASN A 168 12.46 -3.78 1.17
C ASN A 168 11.40 -3.03 0.36
N ALA A 169 10.97 -3.58 -0.79
CA ALA A 169 9.91 -2.99 -1.61
C ALA A 169 8.55 -3.02 -0.90
N ALA A 170 8.25 -4.10 -0.18
CA ALA A 170 7.04 -4.22 0.62
C ALA A 170 7.02 -3.19 1.76
N GLU A 171 8.12 -3.06 2.50
CA GLU A 171 8.21 -2.08 3.60
C GLU A 171 8.12 -0.64 3.09
N TYR A 172 8.81 -0.33 1.99
CA TYR A 172 8.75 0.98 1.34
C TYR A 172 7.30 1.33 0.95
N HIS A 173 6.61 0.46 0.22
CA HIS A 173 5.24 0.70 -0.20
C HIS A 173 4.30 0.86 1.01
N GLN A 174 4.39 -0.04 2.00
CA GLN A 174 3.55 0.02 3.20
C GLN A 174 3.78 1.31 3.99
N TYR A 175 5.02 1.74 4.14
CA TYR A 175 5.37 2.97 4.83
C TYR A 175 4.72 4.20 4.18
N PHE A 176 4.94 4.41 2.89
CA PHE A 176 4.40 5.58 2.19
C PHE A 176 2.88 5.55 2.08
N HIS A 177 2.29 4.36 1.92
CA HIS A 177 0.84 4.22 1.93
C HIS A 177 0.24 4.53 3.31
N GLU A 178 0.85 4.08 4.42
CA GLU A 178 0.41 4.42 5.78
C GLU A 178 0.57 5.92 6.07
N ALA A 179 1.68 6.52 5.64
CA ALA A 179 1.93 7.96 5.76
C ALA A 179 0.84 8.79 5.05
N GLN A 180 0.56 8.45 3.79
CA GLN A 180 -0.47 9.11 3.00
C GLN A 180 -1.85 8.98 3.67
N TYR A 181 -2.22 7.76 4.06
CA TYR A 181 -3.52 7.49 4.69
C TYR A 181 -3.68 8.25 6.02
N LEU A 182 -2.64 8.25 6.87
CA LEU A 182 -2.64 9.02 8.12
C LEU A 182 -2.78 10.51 7.87
N TYR A 183 -2.08 11.05 6.87
CA TYR A 183 -2.19 12.45 6.51
C TYR A 183 -3.61 12.80 6.03
N GLU A 184 -4.19 12.00 5.14
CA GLU A 184 -5.57 12.18 4.66
C GLU A 184 -6.59 12.12 5.80
N ASP A 185 -6.47 11.16 6.72
CA ASP A 185 -7.32 11.07 7.91
C ASP A 185 -7.25 12.35 8.76
N MET A 186 -6.03 12.87 9.00
CA MET A 186 -5.84 14.10 9.78
C MET A 186 -6.40 15.32 9.06
N GLN A 187 -6.28 15.40 7.73
CA GLN A 187 -6.88 16.47 6.92
C GLN A 187 -8.41 16.45 6.95
N GLN A 188 -9.02 15.28 6.82
CA GLN A 188 -10.48 15.13 6.93
C GLN A 188 -10.98 15.52 8.31
N TYR A 189 -10.25 15.14 9.37
CA TYR A 189 -10.58 15.55 10.73
C TYR A 189 -10.44 17.08 10.91
N LEU A 190 -9.39 17.70 10.34
CA LEU A 190 -9.23 19.15 10.36
C LEU A 190 -10.35 19.87 9.60
N ALA A 191 -10.81 19.32 8.47
CA ALA A 191 -11.96 19.83 7.75
C ALA A 191 -13.25 19.72 8.58
N TRP A 192 -13.44 18.60 9.27
CA TRP A 192 -14.57 18.40 10.18
C TRP A 192 -14.57 19.41 11.34
N LEU A 193 -13.42 19.64 12.00
CA LEU A 193 -13.26 20.68 13.04
C LEU A 193 -13.60 22.10 12.55
N ASN A 194 -13.44 22.32 11.24
CA ASN A 194 -13.72 23.59 10.59
C ASN A 194 -15.12 23.68 9.98
N SER A 195 -15.89 22.61 10.00
CA SER A 195 -17.27 22.59 9.51
C SER A 195 -18.18 23.53 10.30
N GLU A 196 -19.27 23.96 9.66
CA GLU A 196 -20.28 24.82 10.29
C GLU A 196 -20.86 24.18 11.55
N ASN A 197 -21.12 22.86 11.50
CA ASN A 197 -21.64 22.10 12.64
C ASN A 197 -20.73 22.20 13.87
N MET A 198 -19.40 22.19 13.67
CA MET A 198 -18.45 22.32 14.78
C MET A 198 -18.30 23.76 15.30
N ARG A 199 -18.75 24.75 14.51
CA ARG A 199 -18.71 26.18 14.86
C ARG A 199 -20.03 26.70 15.43
N GLN A 200 -21.11 25.94 15.31
CA GLN A 200 -22.41 26.29 15.87
C GLN A 200 -22.34 26.48 17.39
N ARG A 201 -23.23 27.32 17.91
CA ARG A 201 -23.33 27.58 19.34
C ARG A 201 -23.71 26.29 20.07
N VAL A 202 -23.06 26.02 21.19
CA VAL A 202 -23.44 24.88 22.04
C VAL A 202 -24.83 25.11 22.63
N GLU A 203 -25.79 24.28 22.24
CA GLU A 203 -27.19 24.35 22.71
C GLU A 203 -27.48 23.40 23.88
N THR A 204 -26.66 22.37 24.08
CA THR A 204 -26.86 21.41 25.17
C THR A 204 -26.47 22.02 26.52
N LEU A 205 -27.31 21.79 27.53
CA LEU A 205 -27.03 22.07 28.95
C LEU A 205 -26.68 20.79 29.72
N GLU A 206 -26.57 19.65 29.03
CA GLU A 206 -26.29 18.36 29.66
C GLU A 206 -24.76 18.16 29.83
N PRO A 207 -24.24 18.04 31.07
CA PRO A 207 -22.81 17.87 31.29
C PRO A 207 -22.23 16.60 30.66
N SER A 208 -23.03 15.53 30.59
CA SER A 208 -22.54 14.24 30.07
C SER A 208 -22.22 14.33 28.57
N THR A 209 -23.01 15.09 27.81
CA THR A 209 -22.81 15.31 26.37
C THR A 209 -21.51 16.07 26.10
N ILE A 210 -21.23 17.17 26.81
CA ILE A 210 -20.00 17.95 26.58
C ILE A 210 -18.74 17.18 27.02
N ILE A 211 -18.81 16.45 28.14
CA ILE A 211 -17.70 15.60 28.61
C ILE A 211 -17.40 14.49 27.61
N LYS A 212 -18.45 13.85 27.07
CA LYS A 212 -18.29 12.82 26.04
C LYS A 212 -17.65 13.41 24.78
N HIS A 213 -18.10 14.56 24.32
CA HIS A 213 -17.53 15.22 23.14
C HIS A 213 -16.03 15.53 23.31
N ILE A 214 -15.64 16.12 24.45
CA ILE A 214 -14.23 16.38 24.77
C ILE A 214 -13.44 15.08 24.75
N ARG A 215 -13.94 14.02 25.40
CA ARG A 215 -13.29 12.72 25.43
C ARG A 215 -13.10 12.13 24.03
N ASP A 216 -14.12 12.19 23.19
CA ASP A 216 -14.07 11.65 21.82
C ASP A 216 -13.03 12.37 20.97
N VAL A 217 -12.99 13.72 21.05
CA VAL A 217 -11.96 14.55 20.40
C VAL A 217 -10.56 14.23 20.92
N THR A 218 -10.39 14.16 22.25
CA THR A 218 -9.09 13.85 22.85
C THR A 218 -8.61 12.45 22.50
N ASN A 219 -9.48 11.44 22.52
CA ASN A 219 -9.14 10.07 22.14
C ASN A 219 -8.70 9.98 20.66
N ARG A 220 -9.37 10.73 19.77
CA ARG A 220 -8.99 10.80 18.35
C ARG A 220 -7.59 11.38 18.17
N LEU A 221 -7.22 12.41 18.93
CA LEU A 221 -5.89 13.01 18.87
C LEU A 221 -4.81 12.07 19.39
N HIS A 222 -5.07 11.31 20.46
CA HIS A 222 -4.14 10.29 20.97
C HIS A 222 -3.96 9.13 19.98
N ASP A 223 -5.01 8.74 19.24
CA ASP A 223 -4.88 7.76 18.14
C ASP A 223 -3.92 8.27 17.06
N TYR A 224 -4.08 9.52 16.63
CA TYR A 224 -3.16 10.13 15.66
C TYR A 224 -1.73 10.23 16.20
N GLU A 225 -1.56 10.61 17.47
CA GLU A 225 -0.24 10.66 18.12
C GLU A 225 0.47 9.30 18.08
N SER A 226 -0.22 8.22 18.47
CA SER A 226 0.33 6.87 18.42
C SER A 226 0.72 6.43 17.00
N ARG A 227 -0.11 6.77 16.01
CA ARG A 227 0.16 6.46 14.59
C ARG A 227 1.34 7.26 14.05
N VAL A 228 1.45 8.55 14.38
CA VAL A 228 2.58 9.42 14.00
C VAL A 228 3.88 8.96 14.66
N GLU A 229 3.84 8.56 15.93
CA GLU A 229 5.00 8.02 16.63
C GLU A 229 5.51 6.74 15.97
N ARG A 230 4.62 5.79 15.66
CA ARG A 230 4.96 4.56 14.94
C ARG A 230 5.56 4.85 13.55
N LEU A 231 4.94 5.75 12.79
CA LEU A 231 5.45 6.16 11.48
C LEU A 231 6.85 6.78 11.61
N SER A 232 7.03 7.68 12.58
CA SER A 232 8.32 8.32 12.85
C SER A 232 9.40 7.33 13.22
N GLY A 233 9.09 6.35 14.08
CA GLY A 233 10.04 5.30 14.44
C GLY A 233 10.51 4.48 13.23
N ARG A 234 9.58 4.11 12.33
CA ARG A 234 9.89 3.33 11.13
C ARG A 234 10.66 4.11 10.06
N SER A 235 10.53 5.43 10.02
CA SER A 235 11.19 6.29 9.00
C SER A 235 12.70 6.09 8.89
N ALA A 236 13.37 5.74 10.00
CA ALA A 236 14.81 5.52 10.04
C ALA A 236 15.26 4.21 9.39
N ASP A 237 14.33 3.26 9.21
CA ASP A 237 14.62 1.91 8.72
C ASP A 237 14.16 1.69 7.26
N VAL A 238 13.52 2.70 6.65
CA VAL A 238 13.03 2.61 5.27
C VAL A 238 14.20 2.63 4.28
N TYR A 239 14.28 1.59 3.46
CA TYR A 239 15.26 1.50 2.38
C TYR A 239 14.84 2.40 1.19
N PRO A 240 15.71 3.28 0.69
CA PRO A 240 15.40 4.19 -0.42
C PRO A 240 15.41 3.44 -1.77
N ILE A 241 14.38 2.66 -2.05
CA ILE A 241 14.33 1.84 -3.28
C ILE A 241 14.28 2.69 -4.56
N HIS A 242 13.77 3.93 -4.49
CA HIS A 242 13.69 4.85 -5.62
C HIS A 242 15.09 5.22 -6.15
N LEU A 243 16.09 5.31 -5.28
CA LEU A 243 17.49 5.56 -5.64
C LEU A 243 18.13 4.41 -6.43
N ARG A 244 17.47 3.25 -6.57
CA ARG A 244 17.91 2.19 -7.50
C ARG A 244 17.57 2.51 -8.95
N LYS A 245 16.71 3.51 -9.19
CA LYS A 245 16.21 3.93 -10.50
C LYS A 245 16.60 5.37 -10.86
N GLU A 246 17.03 6.14 -9.87
CA GLU A 246 17.46 7.53 -10.02
C GLU A 246 18.99 7.60 -10.02
N VAL A 247 19.55 8.34 -10.97
CA VAL A 247 21.00 8.59 -11.05
C VAL A 247 21.28 9.88 -10.29
N GLU A 248 22.04 9.77 -9.21
CA GLU A 248 22.46 10.92 -8.41
C GLU A 248 23.79 11.47 -8.93
N GLU A 249 23.95 12.80 -8.91
CA GLU A 249 25.21 13.47 -9.30
C GLU A 249 26.38 13.09 -8.37
N PHE A 250 26.05 12.79 -7.12
CA PHE A 250 27.01 12.39 -6.09
C PHE A 250 26.77 10.91 -5.76
N GLY A 251 27.83 10.12 -5.80
CA GLY A 251 27.73 8.67 -5.60
C GLY A 251 26.96 8.28 -4.33
N ILE A 252 26.17 7.21 -4.44
CA ILE A 252 25.23 6.78 -3.41
C ILE A 252 25.87 5.69 -2.56
N LYS A 253 25.61 5.65 -1.25
CA LYS A 253 26.09 4.53 -0.42
C LYS A 253 25.39 3.23 -0.83
N GLY A 254 26.17 2.18 -1.04
CA GLY A 254 25.69 0.82 -1.25
C GLY A 254 26.19 -0.12 -0.16
N ARG A 255 25.49 -1.22 0.04
CA ARG A 255 25.89 -2.33 0.92
C ARG A 255 25.71 -3.65 0.21
N ALA A 256 26.71 -4.52 0.28
CA ALA A 256 26.65 -5.85 -0.29
C ALA A 256 25.72 -6.77 0.51
N LEU A 257 24.82 -7.46 -0.18
CA LEU A 257 23.89 -8.43 0.42
C LEU A 257 24.51 -9.81 0.61
N VAL A 258 25.57 -10.12 -0.16
CA VAL A 258 26.17 -11.45 -0.26
C VAL A 258 27.65 -11.32 -0.56
N ASP A 259 28.41 -12.37 -0.26
CA ASP A 259 29.78 -12.50 -0.72
C ASP A 259 29.80 -12.53 -2.27
N TYR A 260 30.48 -11.57 -2.88
CA TYR A 260 30.67 -11.50 -4.33
C TYR A 260 32.16 -11.45 -4.67
N LYS A 261 32.62 -12.38 -5.51
CA LYS A 261 34.01 -12.42 -5.97
C LYS A 261 34.09 -12.68 -7.46
N HIS A 262 34.65 -11.72 -8.19
CA HIS A 262 34.88 -11.84 -9.63
C HIS A 262 36.16 -11.08 -10.02
N ASN A 263 37.10 -11.75 -10.67
CA ASN A 263 38.42 -11.21 -11.01
C ASN A 263 39.11 -10.58 -9.79
N GLU A 264 39.41 -9.28 -9.84
CA GLU A 264 40.06 -8.52 -8.77
C GLU A 264 39.07 -8.00 -7.71
N VAL A 265 37.77 -8.13 -7.94
CA VAL A 265 36.71 -7.69 -7.02
C VAL A 265 36.43 -8.76 -5.98
N SER A 266 36.37 -8.34 -4.72
CA SER A 266 35.92 -9.17 -3.61
C SER A 266 35.13 -8.30 -2.62
N LEU A 267 33.81 -8.48 -2.60
CA LEU A 267 32.91 -7.91 -1.61
C LEU A 267 32.49 -9.01 -0.63
N LYS A 268 32.45 -8.68 0.66
CA LYS A 268 31.85 -9.50 1.69
C LYS A 268 30.43 -9.03 1.98
N GLU A 269 29.59 -9.96 2.41
CA GLU A 269 28.25 -9.62 2.93
C GLU A 269 28.38 -8.54 4.01
N GLY A 270 27.66 -7.44 3.83
CA GLY A 270 27.70 -6.27 4.72
C GLY A 270 28.72 -5.19 4.36
N ASP A 271 29.64 -5.42 3.41
CA ASP A 271 30.62 -4.41 2.99
C ASP A 271 29.92 -3.18 2.41
N GLU A 272 30.42 -1.99 2.76
CA GLU A 272 29.93 -0.72 2.23
C GLU A 272 30.77 -0.26 1.04
N CYS A 273 30.08 0.22 0.01
CA CYS A 273 30.68 0.76 -1.22
C CYS A 273 29.99 2.07 -1.62
N ILE A 274 30.57 2.79 -2.57
CA ILE A 274 29.91 3.94 -3.20
C ILE A 274 29.48 3.54 -4.60
N VAL A 275 28.17 3.57 -4.87
CA VAL A 275 27.59 3.41 -6.20
C VAL A 275 27.85 4.68 -7.00
N LEU A 276 28.63 4.55 -8.06
CA LEU A 276 29.01 5.65 -8.96
C LEU A 276 28.03 5.78 -10.13
N ASN A 277 27.48 4.66 -10.62
CA ASN A 277 26.54 4.63 -11.72
C ASN A 277 25.62 3.40 -11.63
N ASN A 278 24.32 3.62 -11.70
CA ASN A 278 23.24 2.63 -11.68
C ASN A 278 22.28 2.77 -12.89
N THR A 279 22.71 3.47 -13.96
CA THR A 279 21.90 3.68 -15.18
C THR A 279 21.54 2.35 -15.84
N ASP A 280 22.47 1.39 -15.81
CA ASP A 280 22.21 0.01 -16.16
C ASP A 280 21.64 -0.71 -14.92
N GLY A 281 20.43 -1.25 -15.02
CA GLY A 281 19.76 -1.93 -13.91
C GLY A 281 20.37 -3.28 -13.55
N GLU A 282 21.14 -3.89 -14.46
CA GLU A 282 21.77 -5.19 -14.28
C GLU A 282 23.20 -5.04 -13.74
N VAL A 283 23.96 -4.08 -14.26
CA VAL A 283 25.38 -3.89 -13.94
C VAL A 283 25.62 -2.49 -13.36
N TRP A 284 26.12 -2.43 -12.13
CA TRP A 284 26.38 -1.19 -11.42
C TRP A 284 27.87 -0.92 -11.31
N GLN A 285 28.28 0.33 -11.52
CA GLN A 285 29.63 0.78 -11.26
C GLN A 285 29.74 1.24 -9.82
N ILE A 286 30.71 0.69 -9.10
CA ILE A 286 30.94 1.00 -7.70
C ILE A 286 32.40 1.34 -7.43
N ARG A 287 32.63 2.02 -6.32
CA ARG A 287 33.92 2.18 -5.67
C ARG A 287 33.91 1.42 -4.36
N CYS A 288 34.80 0.44 -4.23
CA CYS A 288 35.01 -0.33 -3.02
C CYS A 288 35.73 0.50 -1.94
N SER A 289 35.76 0.00 -0.69
CA SER A 289 36.41 0.70 0.42
C SER A 289 37.94 0.87 0.24
N ASP A 290 38.56 0.02 -0.58
CA ASP A 290 39.97 0.10 -1.00
C ASP A 290 40.20 1.10 -2.15
N SER A 291 39.18 1.86 -2.53
CA SER A 291 39.16 2.82 -3.65
C SER A 291 39.26 2.20 -5.05
N THR A 292 39.18 0.86 -5.17
CA THR A 292 39.08 0.19 -6.47
C THR A 292 37.70 0.45 -7.07
N GLU A 293 37.66 0.88 -8.33
CA GLU A 293 36.43 1.03 -9.10
C GLU A 293 36.17 -0.21 -9.94
N THR A 294 34.94 -0.69 -9.92
CA THR A 294 34.58 -1.93 -10.62
C THR A 294 33.09 -2.06 -10.90
N GLU A 295 32.73 -3.10 -11.63
CA GLU A 295 31.36 -3.43 -12.01
C GLU A 295 30.87 -4.68 -11.29
N VAL A 296 29.68 -4.58 -10.71
CA VAL A 296 29.01 -5.69 -10.02
C VAL A 296 27.54 -5.78 -10.42
N PRO A 297 26.91 -6.96 -10.31
CA PRO A 297 25.48 -7.07 -10.54
C PRO A 297 24.68 -6.20 -9.56
N GLY A 298 23.80 -5.31 -10.03
CA GLY A 298 23.04 -4.41 -9.16
C GLY A 298 22.16 -5.12 -8.12
N ILE A 299 21.77 -6.37 -8.40
CA ILE A 299 21.00 -7.22 -7.49
C ILE A 299 21.75 -7.58 -6.21
N VAL A 300 23.10 -7.61 -6.22
CA VAL A 300 23.88 -7.98 -5.03
C VAL A 300 24.06 -6.82 -4.05
N LEU A 301 23.57 -5.63 -4.38
CA LEU A 301 23.68 -4.43 -3.58
C LEU A 301 22.31 -3.93 -3.12
N VAL A 302 22.25 -3.34 -1.93
CA VAL A 302 21.17 -2.47 -1.46
C VAL A 302 21.69 -1.08 -1.18
N ILE A 303 20.82 -0.08 -1.29
CA ILE A 303 21.08 1.26 -0.78
C ILE A 303 20.53 1.25 0.65
N PRO A 304 21.39 1.36 1.69
CA PRO A 304 20.93 1.21 3.06
C PRO A 304 20.08 2.42 3.50
N PRO A 305 19.23 2.24 4.51
CA PRO A 305 18.52 3.36 5.15
C PRO A 305 19.49 4.38 5.79
N PRO A 306 19.02 5.60 6.12
CA PRO A 306 17.63 6.06 6.01
C PRO A 306 17.28 6.62 4.63
N ASP A 307 16.01 6.47 4.24
CA ASP A 307 15.41 7.20 3.13
C ASP A 307 15.03 8.63 3.55
N LYS A 308 15.46 9.61 2.75
CA LYS A 308 15.17 11.02 3.03
C LYS A 308 13.68 11.32 2.87
N LEU A 309 13.04 10.78 1.83
CA LEU A 309 11.63 11.03 1.57
C LEU A 309 10.76 10.47 2.71
N ALA A 310 11.12 9.31 3.25
CA ALA A 310 10.45 8.73 4.40
C ALA A 310 10.53 9.63 5.64
N TYR A 311 11.72 10.16 5.94
CA TYR A 311 11.91 11.10 7.04
C TYR A 311 11.09 12.39 6.88
N ASP A 312 11.06 12.94 5.65
CA ASP A 312 10.30 14.16 5.34
C ASP A 312 8.79 13.94 5.52
N GLU A 313 8.25 12.79 5.10
CA GLU A 313 6.83 12.43 5.33
C GLU A 313 6.51 12.24 6.82
N ALA A 314 7.43 11.67 7.62
CA ALA A 314 7.24 11.57 9.06
C ALA A 314 7.18 12.97 9.72
N GLN A 315 8.04 13.90 9.31
CA GLN A 315 7.99 15.28 9.80
C GLN A 315 6.70 15.97 9.39
N ARG A 316 6.28 15.83 8.14
CA ARG A 316 5.01 16.36 7.66
C ARG A 316 3.82 15.86 8.49
N ALA A 317 3.82 14.57 8.86
CA ALA A 317 2.79 14.00 9.72
C ALA A 317 2.80 14.60 11.13
N LYS A 318 3.97 14.87 11.72
CA LYS A 318 4.11 15.56 13.02
C LYS A 318 3.58 16.99 12.97
N ASP A 319 3.96 17.74 11.94
CA ASP A 319 3.49 19.12 11.75
C ASP A 319 1.97 19.16 11.62
N GLN A 320 1.40 18.22 10.86
CA GLN A 320 -0.05 18.11 10.71
C GLN A 320 -0.73 17.75 12.03
N LEU A 321 -0.17 16.83 12.82
CA LEU A 321 -0.68 16.48 14.14
C LEU A 321 -0.72 17.71 15.08
N GLN A 322 0.31 18.56 15.04
CA GLN A 322 0.33 19.80 15.80
C GLN A 322 -0.82 20.73 15.40
N ILE A 323 -1.06 20.93 14.10
CA ILE A 323 -2.20 21.73 13.60
C ILE A 323 -3.53 21.16 14.09
N ASN A 324 -3.68 19.83 14.07
CA ASN A 324 -4.88 19.14 14.55
C ASN A 324 -5.10 19.36 16.05
N TRP A 325 -4.04 19.31 16.86
CA TRP A 325 -4.09 19.62 18.30
C TRP A 325 -4.48 21.07 18.55
N ASP A 326 -3.78 22.03 17.94
CA ASP A 326 -4.02 23.46 18.13
C ASP A 326 -5.47 23.82 17.76
N THR A 327 -5.95 23.33 16.63
CA THR A 327 -7.33 23.58 16.17
C THR A 327 -8.35 22.92 17.11
N SER A 328 -8.11 21.68 17.53
CA SER A 328 -9.02 20.97 18.45
C SER A 328 -9.12 21.68 19.80
N VAL A 329 -8.00 22.10 20.38
CA VAL A 329 -7.95 22.81 21.67
C VAL A 329 -8.69 24.15 21.57
N GLN A 330 -8.47 24.91 20.50
CA GLN A 330 -9.20 26.16 20.26
C GLN A 330 -10.71 25.95 20.15
N ARG A 331 -11.15 24.89 19.43
CA ARG A 331 -12.57 24.55 19.27
C ARG A 331 -13.19 24.13 20.59
N LEU A 332 -12.59 23.17 21.30
CA LEU A 332 -13.07 22.71 22.60
C LEU A 332 -13.12 23.84 23.63
N ARG A 333 -12.12 24.73 23.66
CA ARG A 333 -12.13 25.92 24.54
C ARG A 333 -13.33 26.82 24.26
N THR A 334 -13.60 27.09 22.99
CA THR A 334 -14.73 27.94 22.58
C THR A 334 -16.05 27.30 22.99
N GLN A 335 -16.24 26.02 22.69
CA GLN A 335 -17.45 25.26 23.02
C GLN A 335 -17.67 25.14 24.53
N LEU A 336 -16.62 24.87 25.30
CA LEU A 336 -16.68 24.80 26.76
C LEU A 336 -17.05 26.15 27.37
N THR A 337 -16.51 27.24 26.84
CA THR A 337 -16.85 28.60 27.29
C THR A 337 -18.34 28.89 27.03
N GLN A 338 -18.84 28.57 25.84
CA GLN A 338 -20.26 28.74 25.50
C GLN A 338 -21.17 27.90 26.41
N TYR A 339 -20.81 26.64 26.65
CA TYR A 339 -21.53 25.74 27.54
C TYR A 339 -21.60 26.28 28.98
N LEU A 340 -20.47 26.74 29.53
CA LEU A 340 -20.40 27.27 30.89
C LEU A 340 -21.21 28.57 31.03
N THR A 341 -21.13 29.47 30.05
CA THR A 341 -21.95 30.70 30.05
C THR A 341 -23.45 30.39 29.99
N ALA A 342 -23.88 29.49 29.09
CA ALA A 342 -25.29 29.10 28.98
C ALA A 342 -25.80 28.40 30.26
N SER A 343 -24.97 27.56 30.88
CA SER A 343 -25.30 26.89 32.15
C SER A 343 -25.41 27.87 33.31
N ALA A 344 -24.55 28.89 33.36
CA ALA A 344 -24.60 29.94 34.37
C ALA A 344 -25.88 30.79 34.22
N GLU A 345 -26.22 31.19 32.99
CA GLU A 345 -27.47 31.91 32.69
C GLU A 345 -28.70 31.09 33.15
N ASP A 346 -28.78 29.81 32.81
CA ASP A 346 -29.90 28.93 33.23
C ASP A 346 -29.99 28.78 34.76
N THR A 347 -28.85 28.69 35.45
CA THR A 347 -28.81 28.61 36.92
C THR A 347 -29.32 29.90 37.55
N THR A 348 -28.87 31.07 37.06
CA THR A 348 -29.34 32.36 37.57
C THR A 348 -30.83 32.58 37.33
N VAL A 349 -31.39 32.12 36.21
CA VAL A 349 -32.83 32.19 35.93
C VAL A 349 -33.60 31.30 36.91
N LYS A 350 -33.12 30.10 37.21
CA LYS A 350 -33.75 29.21 38.19
C LYS A 350 -33.77 29.78 39.60
N GLU A 351 -32.68 30.42 40.04
CA GLU A 351 -32.59 31.04 41.37
C GLU A 351 -33.47 32.28 41.53
N VAL A 352 -33.69 33.06 40.47
CA VAL A 352 -34.58 34.25 40.50
C VAL A 352 -36.07 33.86 40.42
N SER A 353 -36.36 32.63 39.97
CA SER A 353 -37.73 32.10 39.80
C SER A 353 -38.25 31.34 41.04
N THR A 354 -37.40 31.12 42.04
CA THR A 354 -37.70 30.50 43.34
C THR A 354 -37.71 31.53 44.44
#